data_AF-A0A7W1HDT4-F1
#
_entry.id   AF-A0A7W1HDT4-F1
#
_cell.length_a   1.000
_cell.length_b   1.000
_cell.length_c   1.000
_cell.angle_alpha   90.00
_cell.angle_beta   90.00
_cell.angle_gamma   90.00
#
_symmetry.space_group_name_H-M   'P 1'
#
loop_
_entity.id
_entity.type
_entity.pdbx_description
1 polymer ?
#
loop_
_entity_poly.entity_id
_entity_poly.type
_entity_poly.pdbx_seq_one_letter_code
_entity_poly.pdbx_strand_id
1 'polypeptide(L)'
;MKNLFFMFGLFLACSTFVFAQTANSPAKTGETVQPSSGPSPAVPQPQTEPNTAIVETSVEPTIAAPRYMAKNAPARITRFESAPVIDGQLNDEVWRSAAVFGEFLQTQPGDNVQPSHPTEAMIGYDAKNLYIAFRVKQDRDKIRATVARRDNIFNDDYIGVFLDTFNDQRQAYILFFNPLGIQADGTLTEGRGEDYSVDLVMESKGVITEDGYTVEAAIPFKSLRYEAGRNKNWGIHIFRRVKYNNNELDSWMRIDRSRSGSLN
;
A
#
# COMPACT_ATOMS: atom_id res chain seq x y z
N MET A 1 23.03 -33.93 -48.24
CA MET A 1 23.10 -35.40 -48.46
C MET A 1 23.09 -36.08 -47.09
N LYS A 2 22.21 -37.09 -46.86
CA LYS A 2 22.06 -37.88 -45.61
C LYS A 2 21.58 -37.02 -44.41
N ASN A 3 20.41 -37.17 -43.76
CA ASN A 3 19.40 -38.23 -43.51
C ASN A 3 19.78 -39.29 -42.46
N LEU A 4 19.18 -39.19 -41.25
CA LEU A 4 18.78 -40.25 -40.30
C LEU A 4 18.02 -39.56 -39.12
N PHE A 5 16.77 -39.81 -38.70
CA PHE A 5 15.64 -40.65 -39.16
C PHE A 5 15.39 -42.02 -38.45
N PHE A 6 14.89 -41.98 -37.21
CA PHE A 6 14.13 -43.02 -36.46
C PHE A 6 13.20 -42.24 -35.48
N MET A 7 11.88 -42.47 -35.26
CA MET A 7 11.04 -43.68 -35.11
C MET A 7 11.42 -44.54 -33.89
N PHE A 8 10.52 -45.13 -33.09
CA PHE A 8 9.05 -45.10 -32.99
C PHE A 8 8.64 -45.42 -31.53
N GLY A 9 7.39 -45.17 -31.11
CA GLY A 9 6.95 -45.48 -29.73
C GLY A 9 5.45 -45.31 -29.47
N LEU A 10 4.66 -46.33 -29.79
CA LEU A 10 3.20 -46.39 -29.64
C LEU A 10 2.81 -47.53 -28.68
N PHE A 11 1.84 -47.32 -27.78
CA PHE A 11 1.21 -48.42 -27.02
C PHE A 11 -0.26 -48.16 -26.66
N LEU A 12 -1.02 -49.24 -26.42
CA LEU A 12 -2.49 -49.31 -26.22
C LEU A 12 -2.82 -50.26 -25.04
N ALA A 13 -3.99 -50.24 -24.37
CA ALA A 13 -5.16 -49.34 -24.49
C ALA A 13 -5.68 -48.92 -23.07
N CYS A 14 -6.87 -49.19 -22.51
CA CYS A 14 -8.07 -49.95 -22.94
C CYS A 14 -9.34 -49.56 -22.11
N SER A 15 -10.48 -50.14 -22.49
CA SER A 15 -11.69 -50.58 -21.74
C SER A 15 -11.77 -50.41 -20.19
N THR A 16 -12.95 -50.23 -19.53
CA THR A 16 -14.36 -50.36 -20.00
C THR A 16 -15.39 -49.63 -19.11
N PHE A 17 -16.63 -49.55 -19.62
CA PHE A 17 -17.88 -49.05 -19.00
C PHE A 17 -18.32 -49.70 -17.67
N VAL A 18 -19.11 -48.95 -16.88
CA VAL A 18 -20.30 -49.41 -16.11
C VAL A 18 -21.43 -48.36 -16.26
N PHE A 19 -22.71 -48.76 -16.19
CA PHE A 19 -23.88 -47.91 -16.51
C PHE A 19 -25.10 -48.22 -15.58
N ALA A 20 -25.75 -47.18 -15.03
CA ALA A 20 -27.02 -47.21 -14.23
C ALA A 20 -27.45 -45.73 -13.98
N GLN A 21 -28.67 -45.18 -14.11
CA GLN A 21 -30.09 -45.63 -14.04
C GLN A 21 -30.50 -46.21 -12.67
N THR A 22 -31.62 -45.87 -12.00
CA THR A 22 -32.84 -45.05 -12.29
C THR A 22 -33.44 -44.58 -10.93
N ALA A 23 -34.53 -43.82 -10.72
CA ALA A 23 -35.68 -43.37 -11.54
C ALA A 23 -36.09 -41.90 -11.21
N ASN A 24 -37.40 -41.58 -11.09
CA ASN A 24 -37.95 -40.22 -10.88
C ASN A 24 -39.36 -40.26 -10.21
N SER A 25 -39.74 -39.21 -9.45
CA SER A 25 -41.13 -38.83 -9.05
C SER A 25 -41.89 -39.76 -8.08
N PRO A 26 -43.08 -39.38 -7.53
CA PRO A 26 -43.88 -38.16 -7.75
C PRO A 26 -44.27 -37.35 -6.47
N ALA A 27 -44.97 -36.22 -6.67
CA ALA A 27 -45.68 -35.46 -5.63
C ALA A 27 -47.19 -35.81 -5.57
N LYS A 28 -47.89 -35.36 -4.51
CA LYS A 28 -49.37 -35.39 -4.38
C LYS A 28 -49.92 -34.21 -3.56
N THR A 29 -51.20 -33.93 -3.72
CA THR A 29 -51.94 -32.75 -3.21
C THR A 29 -53.36 -33.12 -2.75
N GLY A 30 -53.97 -32.27 -1.91
CA GLY A 30 -55.33 -32.44 -1.36
C GLY A 30 -55.38 -33.17 -0.01
N GLU A 31 -56.38 -32.96 0.87
CA GLU A 31 -57.55 -32.07 0.78
C GLU A 31 -58.10 -31.71 2.18
N THR A 32 -59.12 -30.85 2.27
CA THR A 32 -59.63 -30.17 3.49
C THR A 32 -60.85 -30.89 4.12
N VAL A 33 -61.14 -30.70 5.44
CA VAL A 33 -62.52 -30.48 5.99
C VAL A 33 -62.55 -30.24 7.54
N GLN A 34 -63.54 -29.45 7.99
CA GLN A 34 -63.98 -29.11 9.37
C GLN A 34 -65.53 -29.10 9.38
N PRO A 35 -66.33 -28.79 10.45
CA PRO A 35 -66.03 -28.27 11.81
C PRO A 35 -66.67 -29.21 12.90
N SER A 36 -67.42 -28.89 13.98
CA SER A 36 -67.90 -27.67 14.71
C SER A 36 -68.53 -28.03 16.08
N SER A 37 -68.26 -27.27 17.14
CA SER A 37 -69.21 -26.98 18.25
C SER A 37 -68.78 -25.75 19.08
N GLY A 38 -69.74 -24.94 19.55
CA GLY A 38 -69.52 -23.67 20.28
C GLY A 38 -69.88 -23.74 21.78
N PRO A 39 -70.27 -22.63 22.48
CA PRO A 39 -70.64 -21.29 21.98
C PRO A 39 -69.89 -20.09 22.66
N SER A 40 -70.31 -18.87 22.30
CA SER A 40 -69.84 -17.57 22.87
C SER A 40 -70.51 -17.26 24.24
N PRO A 41 -70.01 -16.33 25.09
CA PRO A 41 -70.13 -14.88 24.82
C PRO A 41 -69.03 -13.92 25.38
N ALA A 42 -69.16 -12.65 24.99
CA ALA A 42 -68.71 -11.41 25.66
C ALA A 42 -67.22 -10.99 25.61
N VAL A 43 -67.02 -9.69 25.36
CA VAL A 43 -65.72 -8.99 25.30
C VAL A 43 -65.59 -8.02 26.48
N PRO A 44 -64.47 -8.06 27.23
CA PRO A 44 -63.98 -6.94 28.03
C PRO A 44 -62.79 -6.25 27.33
N GLN A 45 -62.77 -4.91 27.30
CA GLN A 45 -61.59 -4.15 26.89
C GLN A 45 -60.59 -4.02 28.05
N PRO A 46 -59.30 -4.35 27.88
CA PRO A 46 -58.24 -3.90 28.78
C PRO A 46 -57.88 -2.43 28.47
N GLN A 47 -57.74 -1.62 29.51
CA GLN A 47 -57.25 -0.24 29.38
C GLN A 47 -55.72 -0.20 29.57
N THR A 48 -55.05 0.57 28.71
CA THR A 48 -53.68 1.12 28.84
C THR A 48 -52.83 0.69 30.04
N GLU A 49 -51.78 -0.10 29.80
CA GLU A 49 -50.59 -0.11 30.67
C GLU A 49 -49.56 0.96 30.25
N PRO A 50 -48.62 1.38 31.13
CA PRO A 50 -47.69 2.46 30.85
C PRO A 50 -46.62 2.09 29.81
N ASN A 51 -46.27 3.04 28.94
CA ASN A 51 -45.26 2.88 27.90
C ASN A 51 -43.84 2.82 28.49
N THR A 52 -43.28 1.62 28.65
CA THR A 52 -41.85 1.44 28.96
C THR A 52 -41.02 1.82 27.73
N ALA A 53 -40.48 3.04 27.73
CA ALA A 53 -39.65 3.54 26.65
C ALA A 53 -38.42 2.65 26.45
N ILE A 54 -38.34 2.00 25.29
CA ILE A 54 -37.11 1.33 24.84
C ILE A 54 -36.09 2.43 24.56
N VAL A 55 -35.10 2.57 25.44
CA VAL A 55 -33.93 3.39 25.16
C VAL A 55 -33.09 2.63 24.15
N GLU A 56 -33.32 2.88 22.86
CA GLU A 56 -32.39 2.49 21.81
C GLU A 56 -31.08 3.25 22.05
N THR A 57 -30.12 2.57 22.69
CA THR A 57 -28.76 3.09 22.84
C THR A 57 -28.15 3.22 21.45
N SER A 58 -28.26 4.40 20.86
CA SER A 58 -27.66 4.74 19.57
C SER A 58 -26.14 4.60 19.69
N VAL A 59 -25.62 3.46 19.24
CA VAL A 59 -24.17 3.23 19.13
C VAL A 59 -23.68 4.14 18.01
N GLU A 60 -23.21 5.35 18.38
CA GLU A 60 -22.56 6.24 17.44
C GLU A 60 -21.41 5.48 16.75
N PRO A 61 -21.28 5.56 15.41
CA PRO A 61 -20.23 4.87 14.71
C PRO A 61 -18.89 5.46 15.15
N THR A 62 -18.12 4.71 15.93
CA THR A 62 -16.75 5.08 16.32
C THR A 62 -15.95 5.33 15.06
N ILE A 63 -15.73 6.61 14.74
CA ILE A 63 -14.95 7.01 13.57
C ILE A 63 -13.53 6.54 13.82
N ALA A 64 -13.13 5.48 13.11
CA ALA A 64 -11.79 4.92 13.21
C ALA A 64 -10.75 6.00 12.89
N ALA A 65 -9.66 6.03 13.66
CA ALA A 65 -8.59 6.98 13.45
C ALA A 65 -8.08 6.93 12.00
N PRO A 66 -7.78 8.09 11.37
CA PRO A 66 -7.39 8.13 9.96
C PRO A 66 -6.13 7.29 9.74
N ARG A 67 -6.17 6.43 8.71
CA ARG A 67 -5.06 5.53 8.35
C ARG A 67 -3.78 6.29 7.99
N TYR A 68 -3.91 7.48 7.43
CA TYR A 68 -2.81 8.26 6.86
C TYR A 68 -2.51 9.53 7.67
N MET A 69 -1.24 9.94 7.67
CA MET A 69 -0.78 11.21 8.23
C MET A 69 -1.44 12.40 7.51
N ALA A 70 -1.94 13.35 8.30
CA ALA A 70 -2.60 14.56 7.78
C ALA A 70 -1.61 15.49 7.08
N LYS A 71 -1.94 15.94 5.87
CA LYS A 71 -1.07 16.77 5.01
C LYS A 71 -0.94 18.23 5.43
N ASN A 72 -1.63 18.66 6.48
CA ASN A 72 -1.69 20.03 6.99
C ASN A 72 -1.07 20.20 8.40
N ALA A 73 -0.41 19.17 8.93
CA ALA A 73 0.24 19.19 10.24
C ALA A 73 1.53 18.35 10.23
N PRO A 74 2.53 18.64 11.09
CA PRO A 74 3.72 17.81 11.20
C PRO A 74 3.38 16.37 11.64
N ALA A 75 3.78 15.39 10.83
CA ALA A 75 3.63 13.98 11.15
C ALA A 75 4.49 13.59 12.36
N ARG A 76 3.92 12.86 13.33
CA ARG A 76 4.69 12.24 14.40
C ARG A 76 5.14 10.85 13.94
N ILE A 77 6.43 10.72 13.66
CA ILE A 77 7.04 9.43 13.33
C ILE A 77 7.10 8.57 14.60
N THR A 78 6.70 7.31 14.50
CA THR A 78 6.72 6.36 15.62
C THR A 78 8.13 5.84 15.88
N ARG A 79 8.52 5.77 17.15
CA ARG A 79 9.72 5.03 17.57
C ARG A 79 9.40 3.55 17.68
N PHE A 80 10.18 2.71 17.03
CA PHE A 80 10.10 1.25 17.15
C PHE A 80 10.95 0.76 18.33
N GLU A 81 10.47 -0.26 19.03
CA GLU A 81 11.21 -0.93 20.11
C GLU A 81 12.11 -2.08 19.60
N SER A 82 11.91 -2.53 18.35
CA SER A 82 12.77 -3.44 17.61
C SER A 82 13.06 -2.92 16.20
N ALA A 83 14.17 -3.34 15.61
CA ALA A 83 14.44 -3.11 14.19
C ALA A 83 13.61 -4.09 13.33
N PRO A 84 13.00 -3.65 12.21
CA PRO A 84 12.51 -4.56 11.19
C PRO A 84 13.68 -5.24 10.46
N VAL A 85 13.41 -6.40 9.86
CA VAL A 85 14.33 -7.09 8.95
C VAL A 85 14.16 -6.51 7.55
N ILE A 86 15.24 -6.00 6.94
CA ILE A 86 15.18 -5.37 5.61
C ILE A 86 15.23 -6.45 4.51
N ASP A 87 14.17 -7.24 4.39
CA ASP A 87 14.05 -8.30 3.37
C ASP A 87 13.06 -7.99 2.23
N GLY A 88 12.37 -6.85 2.34
CA GLY A 88 11.35 -6.35 1.41
C GLY A 88 9.92 -6.75 1.78
N GLN A 89 9.70 -7.50 2.87
CA GLN A 89 8.39 -7.99 3.29
C GLN A 89 7.82 -7.18 4.46
N LEU A 90 6.74 -6.45 4.21
CA LEU A 90 6.04 -5.64 5.22
C LEU A 90 5.15 -6.49 6.15
N ASN A 91 5.71 -7.56 6.71
CA ASN A 91 5.07 -8.52 7.61
C ASN A 91 5.45 -8.29 9.09
N ASP A 92 6.59 -7.64 9.35
CA ASP A 92 7.09 -7.28 10.67
C ASP A 92 6.09 -6.43 11.47
N GLU A 93 5.95 -6.72 12.77
CA GLU A 93 4.92 -6.10 13.62
C GLU A 93 5.08 -4.58 13.74
N VAL A 94 6.32 -4.08 13.75
CA VAL A 94 6.61 -2.64 13.91
C VAL A 94 5.99 -1.78 12.83
N TRP A 95 5.84 -2.30 11.59
CA TRP A 95 5.18 -1.58 10.49
C TRP A 95 3.70 -1.28 10.76
N ARG A 96 3.04 -2.02 11.65
CA ARG A 96 1.66 -1.73 12.10
C ARG A 96 1.58 -0.46 12.95
N SER A 97 2.69 -0.02 13.53
CA SER A 97 2.81 1.19 14.35
C SER A 97 3.38 2.40 13.59
N ALA A 98 3.86 2.20 12.36
CA ALA A 98 4.55 3.21 11.58
C ALA A 98 3.65 4.40 11.21
N ALA A 99 4.25 5.57 11.01
CA ALA A 99 3.56 6.71 10.41
C ALA A 99 3.32 6.41 8.91
N VAL A 100 2.06 6.24 8.51
CA VAL A 100 1.71 5.90 7.12
C VAL A 100 1.33 7.16 6.33
N PHE A 101 1.97 7.34 5.18
CA PHE A 101 1.76 8.44 4.24
C PHE A 101 1.07 7.86 3.01
N GLY A 102 -0.10 8.38 2.65
CA GLY A 102 -0.92 7.86 1.55
C GLY A 102 -1.64 8.97 0.79
N GLU A 103 -2.62 8.58 -0.04
CA GLU A 103 -3.42 9.51 -0.86
C GLU A 103 -2.54 10.37 -1.79
N PHE A 104 -1.52 9.76 -2.40
CA PHE A 104 -0.64 10.43 -3.37
C PHE A 104 -1.46 11.03 -4.53
N LEU A 105 -0.93 12.09 -5.14
CA LEU A 105 -1.53 12.83 -6.25
C LEU A 105 -0.63 12.75 -7.48
N GLN A 106 -1.19 12.48 -8.66
CA GLN A 106 -0.47 12.61 -9.92
C GLN A 106 -0.21 14.09 -10.22
N THR A 107 1.06 14.44 -10.36
CA THR A 107 1.56 15.80 -10.63
C THR A 107 2.21 15.93 -12.01
N GLN A 108 2.48 14.80 -12.68
CA GLN A 108 2.73 14.70 -14.13
C GLN A 108 2.11 13.38 -14.64
N PRO A 109 1.47 13.33 -15.83
CA PRO A 109 1.12 14.48 -16.69
C PRO A 109 0.01 15.38 -16.12
N GLY A 110 -0.95 14.80 -15.38
CA GLY A 110 -2.06 15.51 -14.73
C GLY A 110 -1.62 16.50 -13.65
N ASP A 111 -2.54 17.35 -13.20
CA ASP A 111 -2.27 18.42 -12.25
C ASP A 111 -2.97 18.14 -10.91
N ASN A 112 -2.24 17.49 -9.99
CA ASN A 112 -2.69 17.13 -8.65
C ASN A 112 -3.99 16.29 -8.63
N VAL A 113 -4.11 15.35 -9.58
CA VAL A 113 -5.27 14.46 -9.75
C VAL A 113 -5.02 13.07 -9.11
N GLN A 114 -5.99 12.17 -9.18
CA GLN A 114 -5.81 10.78 -8.71
C GLN A 114 -4.73 10.05 -9.54
N PRO A 115 -3.78 9.35 -8.92
CA PRO A 115 -2.74 8.57 -9.61
C PRO A 115 -3.28 7.27 -10.19
N SER A 116 -2.58 6.71 -11.17
CA SER A 116 -2.98 5.46 -11.83
C SER A 116 -3.10 4.27 -10.88
N HIS A 117 -2.25 4.22 -9.84
CA HIS A 117 -2.28 3.20 -8.80
C HIS A 117 -1.89 3.79 -7.43
N PRO A 118 -2.50 3.34 -6.32
CA PRO A 118 -2.19 3.84 -4.98
C PRO A 118 -0.78 3.47 -4.51
N THR A 119 -0.21 4.38 -3.71
CA THR A 119 1.08 4.22 -3.02
C THR A 119 0.90 4.53 -1.53
N GLU A 120 1.49 3.70 -0.67
CA GLU A 120 1.70 3.97 0.75
C GLU A 120 3.21 4.05 1.01
N ALA A 121 3.65 5.03 1.81
CA ALA A 121 4.95 5.02 2.46
C ALA A 121 4.75 4.87 3.98
N MET A 122 5.66 4.19 4.66
CA MET A 122 5.58 3.87 6.09
C MET A 122 6.91 4.23 6.73
N ILE A 123 6.89 5.05 7.79
CA ILE A 123 8.12 5.58 8.40
C ILE A 123 8.12 5.33 9.92
N GLY A 124 9.26 4.86 10.41
CA GLY A 124 9.56 4.69 11.83
C GLY A 124 11.03 4.93 12.12
N TYR A 125 11.47 4.82 13.37
CA TYR A 125 12.89 4.95 13.73
C TYR A 125 13.22 4.22 15.04
N ASP A 126 14.47 3.81 15.24
CA ASP A 126 14.95 3.30 16.54
C ASP A 126 16.02 4.23 17.14
N ALA A 127 16.94 3.72 17.97
CA ALA A 127 18.05 4.51 18.51
C ALA A 127 19.22 4.72 17.51
N LYS A 128 19.18 4.12 16.32
CA LYS A 128 20.31 4.03 15.37
C LYS A 128 19.95 4.42 13.95
N ASN A 129 18.74 4.10 13.49
CA ASN A 129 18.31 4.22 12.09
C ASN A 129 16.94 4.90 11.97
N LEU A 130 16.75 5.62 10.87
CA LEU A 130 15.46 5.88 10.26
C LEU A 130 15.07 4.66 9.41
N TYR A 131 13.82 4.21 9.52
CA TYR A 131 13.26 3.13 8.71
C TYR A 131 12.20 3.69 7.77
N ILE A 132 12.31 3.36 6.49
CA ILE A 132 11.36 3.76 5.45
C ILE A 132 10.95 2.52 4.68
N ALA A 133 9.65 2.30 4.56
CA ALA A 133 9.07 1.27 3.72
C ALA A 133 8.08 1.89 2.73
N PHE A 134 7.88 1.20 1.61
CA PHE A 134 6.96 1.56 0.56
C PHE A 134 6.12 0.34 0.17
N ARG A 135 4.80 0.53 0.05
CA ARG A 135 3.88 -0.42 -0.57
C ARG A 135 3.25 0.26 -1.77
N VAL A 136 3.57 -0.22 -2.95
CA VAL A 136 3.11 0.34 -4.23
C VAL A 136 2.22 -0.68 -4.90
N LYS A 137 1.05 -0.27 -5.38
CA LYS A 137 0.25 -1.08 -6.31
C LYS A 137 0.63 -0.77 -7.75
N GLN A 138 0.67 -1.79 -8.59
CA GLN A 138 0.87 -1.66 -10.03
C GLN A 138 0.54 -2.99 -10.72
N ASP A 139 0.11 -2.93 -11.98
CA ASP A 139 0.02 -4.14 -12.81
C ASP A 139 1.41 -4.76 -12.97
N ARG A 140 1.60 -6.01 -12.49
CA ARG A 140 2.90 -6.65 -12.34
C ARG A 140 3.70 -6.76 -13.65
N ASP A 141 3.02 -6.93 -14.78
CA ASP A 141 3.60 -7.00 -16.13
C ASP A 141 4.15 -5.65 -16.63
N LYS A 142 3.75 -4.54 -15.99
CA LYS A 142 4.13 -3.17 -16.38
C LYS A 142 5.19 -2.57 -15.47
N ILE A 143 5.60 -3.29 -14.41
CA ILE A 143 6.68 -2.87 -13.51
C ILE A 143 8.01 -2.92 -14.25
N ARG A 144 8.68 -1.77 -14.41
CA ARG A 144 10.07 -1.73 -14.85
C ARG A 144 10.99 -1.79 -13.64
N ALA A 145 11.79 -2.85 -13.56
CA ALA A 145 12.83 -2.98 -12.56
C ALA A 145 13.98 -3.84 -13.09
N THR A 146 15.21 -3.41 -12.83
CA THR A 146 16.44 -4.11 -13.23
C THR A 146 17.42 -4.18 -12.05
N VAL A 147 18.39 -5.09 -12.12
CA VAL A 147 19.54 -5.09 -11.20
C VAL A 147 20.56 -4.07 -11.72
N ALA A 148 20.18 -2.79 -11.62
CA ALA A 148 21.00 -1.67 -12.03
C ALA A 148 22.25 -1.51 -11.14
N ARG A 149 23.23 -0.73 -11.62
CA ARG A 149 24.24 -0.12 -10.73
C ARG A 149 23.52 0.87 -9.81
N ARG A 150 24.04 1.08 -8.59
CA ARG A 150 23.74 2.28 -7.78
C ARG A 150 23.76 3.54 -8.67
N ASP A 151 22.90 4.50 -8.38
CA ASP A 151 22.87 5.81 -9.05
C ASP A 151 22.44 5.78 -10.54
N ASN A 152 22.09 4.61 -11.08
CA ASN A 152 21.66 4.43 -12.46
C ASN A 152 20.28 3.76 -12.58
N ILE A 153 19.41 3.98 -11.59
CA ILE A 153 18.08 3.36 -11.52
C ILE A 153 17.02 4.07 -12.39
N PHE A 154 17.30 5.28 -12.89
CA PHE A 154 16.28 6.21 -13.41
C PHE A 154 15.58 5.80 -14.72
N ASN A 155 15.92 4.64 -15.29
CA ASN A 155 15.20 4.02 -16.41
C ASN A 155 14.10 3.04 -15.97
N ASP A 156 14.18 2.57 -14.72
CA ASP A 156 13.17 1.76 -14.03
C ASP A 156 12.06 2.64 -13.44
N ASP A 157 10.98 2.01 -12.99
CA ASP A 157 10.11 2.62 -11.99
C ASP A 157 10.95 2.90 -10.73
N TYR A 158 10.66 3.99 -10.01
CA TYR A 158 11.35 4.26 -8.75
C TYR A 158 10.46 5.03 -7.76
N ILE A 159 10.72 4.79 -6.48
CA ILE A 159 10.10 5.49 -5.35
C ILE A 159 11.18 6.32 -4.65
N GLY A 160 10.82 7.49 -4.13
CA GLY A 160 11.78 8.46 -3.64
C GLY A 160 11.31 9.29 -2.46
N VAL A 161 12.28 9.70 -1.64
CA VAL A 161 12.08 10.64 -0.54
C VAL A 161 13.15 11.73 -0.58
N PHE A 162 12.72 12.97 -0.38
CA PHE A 162 13.59 14.10 -0.03
C PHE A 162 13.51 14.31 1.49
N LEU A 163 14.66 14.51 2.13
CA LEU A 163 14.81 14.60 3.57
C LEU A 163 15.65 15.84 3.94
N ASP A 164 14.97 16.95 4.25
CA ASP A 164 15.58 18.16 4.82
C ASP A 164 15.68 18.00 6.34
N THR A 165 16.84 17.54 6.79
CA THR A 165 17.14 17.23 8.19
C THR A 165 17.41 18.45 9.08
N PHE A 166 17.28 19.65 8.53
CA PHE A 166 17.39 20.94 9.23
C PHE A 166 16.08 21.76 9.16
N ASN A 167 15.19 21.41 8.23
CA ASN A 167 13.94 22.11 7.92
C ASN A 167 14.18 23.61 7.63
N ASP A 168 15.18 23.91 6.81
CA ASP A 168 15.55 25.27 6.37
C ASP A 168 15.23 25.56 4.89
N GLN A 169 14.72 24.56 4.16
CA GLN A 169 14.36 24.60 2.75
C GLN A 169 15.51 24.94 1.79
N ARG A 170 16.77 24.72 2.19
CA ARG A 170 17.95 24.97 1.32
C ARG A 170 18.57 23.70 0.74
N GLN A 171 18.60 22.63 1.53
CA GLN A 171 19.18 21.36 1.10
C GLN A 171 18.43 20.18 1.72
N ALA A 172 18.17 19.16 0.91
CA ALA A 172 17.68 17.87 1.36
C ALA A 172 18.65 16.76 0.91
N TYR A 173 18.73 15.67 1.68
CA TYR A 173 19.17 14.40 1.12
C TYR A 173 18.10 13.87 0.17
N ILE A 174 18.51 13.24 -0.92
CA ILE A 174 17.61 12.53 -1.83
C ILE A 174 17.93 11.04 -1.76
N LEU A 175 16.91 10.21 -1.53
CA LEU A 175 17.03 8.75 -1.41
C LEU A 175 16.01 8.10 -2.33
N PHE A 176 16.48 7.29 -3.28
CA PHE A 176 15.65 6.65 -4.29
C PHE A 176 15.89 5.15 -4.35
N PHE A 177 14.83 4.40 -4.66
CA PHE A 177 14.87 2.95 -4.76
C PHE A 177 14.03 2.47 -5.94
N ASN A 178 14.55 1.51 -6.73
CA ASN A 178 13.71 0.79 -7.71
C ASN A 178 12.95 -0.38 -7.03
N PRO A 179 12.02 -1.08 -7.72
CA PRO A 179 11.25 -2.19 -7.15
C PRO A 179 12.06 -3.41 -6.64
N LEU A 180 13.37 -3.49 -6.93
CA LEU A 180 14.26 -4.51 -6.38
C LEU A 180 15.09 -4.00 -5.17
N GLY A 181 14.90 -2.73 -4.79
CA GLY A 181 15.61 -2.07 -3.71
C GLY A 181 16.99 -1.53 -4.09
N ILE A 182 17.32 -1.45 -5.39
CA ILE A 182 18.57 -0.83 -5.85
C ILE A 182 18.53 0.66 -5.56
N GLN A 183 19.58 1.16 -4.93
CA GLN A 183 19.69 2.52 -4.40
C GLN A 183 20.16 3.54 -5.45
N ALA A 184 19.73 4.79 -5.28
CA ALA A 184 20.41 5.97 -5.79
C ALA A 184 20.23 7.10 -4.78
N ASP A 185 21.27 7.91 -4.54
CA ASP A 185 21.21 8.97 -3.52
C ASP A 185 22.13 10.15 -3.82
N GLY A 186 21.94 11.21 -3.05
CA GLY A 186 22.68 12.45 -3.21
C GLY A 186 22.16 13.54 -2.30
N THR A 187 22.37 14.79 -2.73
CA THR A 187 21.68 15.95 -2.16
C THR A 187 20.96 16.75 -3.24
N LEU A 188 19.85 17.38 -2.88
CA LEU A 188 19.16 18.38 -3.68
C LEU A 188 19.34 19.73 -2.98
N THR A 189 19.95 20.68 -3.67
CA THR A 189 20.21 22.04 -3.14
C THR A 189 19.42 23.05 -3.96
N GLU A 190 18.67 23.93 -3.29
CA GLU A 190 17.85 24.93 -3.96
C GLU A 190 18.66 25.85 -4.88
N GLY A 191 18.11 26.12 -6.07
CA GLY A 191 18.79 26.88 -7.13
C GLY A 191 20.02 26.22 -7.78
N ARG A 192 20.54 25.10 -7.24
CA ARG A 192 21.68 24.34 -7.79
C ARG A 192 21.28 22.97 -8.38
N GLY A 193 20.22 22.35 -7.88
CA GLY A 193 19.73 21.05 -8.33
C GLY A 193 20.35 19.86 -7.56
N GLU A 194 20.34 18.71 -8.22
CA GLU A 194 20.74 17.41 -7.65
C GLU A 194 22.26 17.17 -7.78
N ASP A 195 22.87 16.58 -6.74
CA ASP A 195 24.29 16.23 -6.66
C ASP A 195 24.44 14.80 -6.10
N TYR A 196 24.70 13.86 -7.01
CA TYR A 196 24.87 12.42 -6.78
C TYR A 196 26.32 12.03 -6.44
N SER A 197 27.12 12.95 -5.88
CA SER A 197 28.50 12.68 -5.43
C SER A 197 28.59 12.21 -3.96
N VAL A 198 27.47 12.19 -3.25
CA VAL A 198 27.34 11.63 -1.90
C VAL A 198 27.01 10.13 -2.01
N ASP A 199 27.64 9.30 -1.18
CA ASP A 199 27.36 7.86 -1.06
C ASP A 199 26.97 7.56 0.39
N LEU A 200 25.66 7.49 0.66
CA LEU A 200 25.13 7.21 1.99
C LEU A 200 25.15 5.71 2.28
N VAL A 201 25.72 5.36 3.43
CA VAL A 201 25.58 4.01 3.98
C VAL A 201 24.13 3.82 4.44
N MET A 202 23.39 2.99 3.72
CA MET A 202 22.04 2.53 4.03
C MET A 202 21.83 1.10 3.52
N GLU A 203 20.97 0.34 4.17
CA GLU A 203 20.54 -1.00 3.75
C GLU A 203 19.17 -0.88 3.09
N SER A 204 18.91 -1.61 1.99
CA SER A 204 17.59 -1.64 1.36
C SER A 204 17.34 -2.92 0.58
N LYS A 205 16.05 -3.25 0.44
CA LYS A 205 15.59 -4.43 -0.27
C LYS A 205 14.21 -4.21 -0.87
N GLY A 206 14.00 -4.66 -2.11
CA GLY A 206 12.71 -4.62 -2.79
C GLY A 206 12.27 -5.99 -3.29
N VAL A 207 10.95 -6.18 -3.34
CA VAL A 207 10.26 -7.39 -3.78
C VAL A 207 9.08 -7.00 -4.66
N ILE A 208 9.02 -7.56 -5.87
CA ILE A 208 7.84 -7.46 -6.74
C ILE A 208 6.78 -8.45 -6.21
N THR A 209 5.61 -7.93 -5.86
CA THR A 209 4.46 -8.71 -5.37
C THR A 209 3.58 -9.16 -6.54
N GLU A 210 2.48 -9.86 -6.25
CA GLU A 210 1.49 -10.20 -7.29
C GLU A 210 0.71 -8.98 -7.80
N ASP A 211 0.64 -7.92 -6.99
CA ASP A 211 -0.23 -6.75 -7.17
C ASP A 211 0.52 -5.40 -7.16
N GLY A 212 1.84 -5.43 -7.34
CA GLY A 212 2.71 -4.26 -7.30
C GLY A 212 4.12 -4.60 -6.81
N TYR A 213 4.64 -3.79 -5.90
CA TYR A 213 5.92 -4.06 -5.24
C TYR A 213 6.01 -3.44 -3.84
N THR A 214 6.93 -3.97 -3.04
CA THR A 214 7.34 -3.42 -1.75
C THR A 214 8.83 -3.11 -1.76
N VAL A 215 9.22 -2.08 -1.01
CA VAL A 215 10.62 -1.73 -0.74
C VAL A 215 10.75 -1.39 0.74
N GLU A 216 11.85 -1.80 1.35
CA GLU A 216 12.27 -1.40 2.70
C GLU A 216 13.68 -0.81 2.65
N ALA A 217 13.95 0.15 3.54
CA ALA A 217 15.26 0.73 3.74
C ALA A 217 15.51 1.10 5.22
N ALA A 218 16.74 0.85 5.67
CA ALA A 218 17.27 1.32 6.95
C ALA A 218 18.41 2.31 6.69
N ILE A 219 18.24 3.54 7.17
CA ILE A 219 19.19 4.64 7.02
C ILE A 219 19.76 4.97 8.41
N PRO A 220 20.97 4.51 8.75
CA PRO A 220 21.66 4.88 9.98
C PRO A 220 21.75 6.41 10.15
N PHE A 221 21.36 6.92 11.31
CA PHE A 221 21.45 8.35 11.62
C PHE A 221 22.89 8.88 11.52
N LYS A 222 23.90 8.02 11.74
CA LYS A 222 25.33 8.34 11.54
C LYS A 222 25.71 8.66 10.09
N SER A 223 24.88 8.29 9.11
CA SER A 223 25.08 8.60 7.69
C SER A 223 24.56 10.01 7.34
N LEU A 224 23.66 10.56 8.17
CA LEU A 224 23.01 11.85 7.96
C LEU A 224 23.64 12.92 8.86
N ARG A 225 23.67 14.16 8.37
CA ARG A 225 23.79 15.36 9.22
C ARG A 225 22.38 15.82 9.55
N TYR A 226 22.09 16.12 10.81
CA TYR A 226 20.75 16.52 11.25
C TYR A 226 20.78 17.31 12.55
N GLU A 227 19.73 18.09 12.82
CA GLU A 227 19.49 18.61 14.17
C GLU A 227 18.72 17.61 15.03
N ALA A 228 19.26 17.34 16.22
CA ALA A 228 18.61 16.52 17.24
C ALA A 228 18.07 17.41 18.38
N GLY A 229 16.88 17.12 18.88
CA GLY A 229 16.33 17.80 20.06
C GLY A 229 14.82 17.73 20.17
N ARG A 230 14.27 18.27 21.26
CA ARG A 230 12.84 18.53 21.38
C ARG A 230 12.46 19.65 20.41
N ASN A 231 11.30 19.51 19.76
CA ASN A 231 10.74 20.48 18.80
C ASN A 231 11.64 20.75 17.57
N LYS A 232 12.55 19.83 17.22
CA LYS A 232 13.18 19.79 15.90
C LYS A 232 12.30 18.95 14.97
N ASN A 233 11.93 19.54 13.83
CA ASN A 233 11.20 18.90 12.75
C ASN A 233 12.15 18.74 11.57
N TRP A 234 11.87 17.80 10.67
CA TRP A 234 12.53 17.67 9.37
C TRP A 234 11.50 17.91 8.27
N GLY A 235 11.94 18.51 7.15
CA GLY A 235 11.16 18.58 5.93
C GLY A 235 11.18 17.22 5.23
N ILE A 236 10.02 16.77 4.75
CA ILE A 236 9.91 15.51 4.00
C ILE A 236 9.00 15.68 2.79
N HIS A 237 9.48 15.19 1.64
CA HIS A 237 8.69 15.05 0.42
C HIS A 237 8.82 13.61 -0.07
N ILE A 238 7.74 12.98 -0.51
CA ILE A 238 7.73 11.58 -0.96
C ILE A 238 7.05 11.53 -2.32
N PHE A 239 7.66 10.85 -3.29
CA PHE A 239 7.17 10.78 -4.67
C PHE A 239 7.51 9.44 -5.34
N ARG A 240 6.81 9.13 -6.44
CA ARG A 240 6.97 7.92 -7.26
C ARG A 240 7.06 8.28 -8.72
N ARG A 241 7.86 7.54 -9.49
CA ARG A 241 7.88 7.59 -10.96
C ARG A 241 7.39 6.27 -11.55
N VAL A 242 6.39 6.34 -12.42
CA VAL A 242 5.82 5.19 -13.17
C VAL A 242 6.17 5.32 -14.65
N LYS A 243 7.07 4.47 -15.15
CA LYS A 243 7.68 4.60 -16.48
C LYS A 243 6.76 4.23 -17.62
N TYR A 244 5.95 3.19 -17.46
CA TYR A 244 5.08 2.72 -18.56
C TYR A 244 3.98 3.76 -18.89
N ASN A 245 3.48 4.48 -17.87
CA ASN A 245 2.37 5.42 -18.01
C ASN A 245 2.88 6.85 -18.27
N ASN A 246 3.51 7.08 -19.42
CA ASN A 246 4.02 8.41 -19.83
C ASN A 246 4.98 9.06 -18.81
N ASN A 247 5.79 8.27 -18.09
CA ASN A 247 6.70 8.73 -17.03
C ASN A 247 5.96 9.56 -15.94
N GLU A 248 4.77 9.08 -15.56
CA GLU A 248 3.90 9.60 -14.49
C GLU A 248 4.68 9.85 -13.18
N LEU A 249 4.33 10.94 -12.51
CA LEU A 249 4.94 11.40 -11.25
C LEU A 249 3.85 11.56 -10.18
N ASP A 250 3.82 10.64 -9.22
CA ASP A 250 2.95 10.75 -8.05
C ASP A 250 3.70 11.47 -6.93
N SER A 251 3.05 12.36 -6.19
CA SER A 251 3.61 13.07 -5.03
C SER A 251 2.67 12.95 -3.83
N TRP A 252 3.23 12.81 -2.63
CA TRP A 252 2.44 12.82 -1.40
C TRP A 252 1.81 14.21 -1.14
N MET A 253 2.58 15.28 -1.40
CA MET A 253 2.13 16.67 -1.24
C MET A 253 1.67 17.29 -2.55
N ARG A 254 0.80 18.29 -2.49
CA ARG A 254 0.36 19.05 -3.67
C ARG A 254 1.55 19.85 -4.23
N ILE A 255 1.83 19.74 -5.53
CA ILE A 255 2.84 20.54 -6.21
C ILE A 255 2.17 21.72 -6.92
N ASP A 256 2.55 22.94 -6.56
CA ASP A 256 2.10 24.16 -7.22
C ASP A 256 3.07 24.54 -8.35
N ARG A 257 2.66 24.29 -9.60
CA ARG A 257 3.45 24.58 -10.81
C ARG A 257 3.72 26.08 -11.03
N SER A 258 3.09 26.99 -10.29
CA SER A 258 3.37 28.43 -10.33
C SER A 258 4.49 28.87 -9.38
N ARG A 259 4.89 28.01 -8.43
CA ARG A 259 5.99 28.26 -7.50
C ARG A 259 7.29 27.64 -8.00
N SER A 260 8.37 28.41 -7.92
CA SER A 260 9.74 27.90 -8.09
C SER A 260 10.26 27.33 -6.78
N GLY A 261 11.02 26.24 -6.86
CA GLY A 261 11.59 25.51 -5.73
C GLY A 261 11.04 24.09 -5.64
N SER A 262 11.86 23.16 -5.17
CA SER A 262 11.55 21.74 -4.98
C SER A 262 11.35 21.37 -3.51
N LEU A 263 11.92 22.15 -2.58
CA LEU A 263 11.78 22.00 -1.12
C LEU A 263 10.71 22.97 -0.58
N ASN A 264 9.43 22.62 -0.71
CA ASN A 264 8.27 23.42 -0.28
C ASN A 264 7.50 22.79 0.88
#